data_AF-A0A7C2DSS1-F1
#
_entry.id   AF-A0A7C2DSS1-F1
#
_cell.length_a   1.000
_cell.length_b   1.000
_cell.length_c   1.000
_cell.angle_alpha   90.00
_cell.angle_beta   90.00
_cell.angle_gamma   90.00
#
_symmetry.space_group_name_H-M   'P 1'
#
loop_
_entity.id
_entity.type
_entity.pdbx_description
1 polymer ?
#
loop_
_entity_poly.entity_id
_entity_poly.type
_entity_poly.pdbx_seq_one_letter_code
_entity_poly.pdbx_strand_id
1 'polypeptide(L)'
;MKTMQLTEKLLAAAAAIVVAGQAWALQVKVTRVPGYYTNAYGGGEFTLWSTDSTWTNHYSPKALVNGGLQTFCLERGERMPEGWVSADLGTAAVLGGYGGGSPDPISIGTAWLYKQFAEGNLPGYDYNPGAGRATSARALQETIWWLEHEQNDPGPTNPFRNLVLNKFDDPSKNYTDVNPNFRILVVNPWVNDPAQGAKQSYVLYLPDGGMTLTLLGGCLLGLGMVRRRI
;
A
#
# COMPACT_ATOMS: atom_id res chain seq x y z
N MET A 1 -24.90 39.77 53.67
CA MET A 1 -24.74 40.69 52.52
C MET A 1 -23.26 40.74 52.14
N LYS A 2 -22.86 39.90 51.19
CA LYS A 2 -21.64 39.94 50.36
C LYS A 2 -21.64 38.68 49.48
N THR A 3 -22.49 38.67 48.46
CA THR A 3 -22.14 38.81 47.02
C THR A 3 -21.42 37.59 46.44
N MET A 4 -22.24 36.73 45.82
CA MET A 4 -22.02 36.08 44.51
C MET A 4 -20.78 36.58 43.76
N GLN A 5 -19.65 35.86 43.82
CA GLN A 5 -18.51 36.04 42.91
C GLN A 5 -17.75 34.72 42.65
N LEU A 6 -18.43 33.58 42.56
CA LEU A 6 -17.77 32.29 42.33
C LEU A 6 -18.35 31.47 41.17
N THR A 7 -19.26 32.03 40.38
CA THR A 7 -19.93 31.31 39.28
C THR A 7 -19.42 31.62 37.88
N GLU A 8 -18.33 32.39 37.70
CA GLU A 8 -17.81 32.75 36.37
C GLU A 8 -16.46 32.10 35.99
N LYS A 9 -15.86 31.26 36.85
CA LYS A 9 -14.58 30.58 36.56
C LYS A 9 -14.71 29.07 36.36
N LEU A 10 -15.80 28.62 35.76
CA LEU A 10 -16.02 27.21 35.40
C LEU A 10 -16.25 26.96 33.90
N LEU A 11 -16.19 28.00 33.05
CA LEU A 11 -16.37 27.88 31.60
C LEU A 11 -15.09 28.22 30.82
N ALA A 12 -14.01 27.46 31.03
CA ALA A 12 -12.86 27.46 30.12
C ALA A 12 -12.10 26.13 30.14
N ALA A 13 -12.79 25.02 30.42
CA ALA A 13 -12.26 23.68 30.25
C ALA A 13 -13.08 22.94 29.18
N ALA A 14 -13.23 23.55 28.00
CA ALA A 14 -13.62 22.81 26.82
C ALA A 14 -12.40 21.96 26.39
N ALA A 15 -12.31 20.79 27.01
CA ALA A 15 -11.62 19.58 26.59
C ALA A 15 -10.84 19.70 25.26
N ALA A 16 -9.65 20.30 25.31
CA ALA A 16 -8.58 19.91 24.41
C ALA A 16 -8.06 18.54 24.90
N ILE A 17 -8.86 17.49 24.71
CA ILE A 17 -8.30 16.14 24.64
C ILE A 17 -7.51 16.15 23.33
N VAL A 18 -6.28 16.65 23.42
CA VAL A 18 -5.23 16.22 22.52
C VAL A 18 -5.10 14.74 22.83
N VAL A 19 -5.86 13.92 22.10
CA VAL A 19 -5.48 12.53 21.92
C VAL A 19 -4.14 12.66 21.20
N ALA A 20 -3.07 12.68 21.97
CA ALA A 20 -1.75 12.38 21.45
C ALA A 20 -1.89 10.96 20.95
N GLY A 21 -2.28 10.82 19.68
CA GLY A 21 -2.27 9.55 18.98
C GLY A 21 -0.85 9.05 19.17
N GLN A 22 -0.71 7.95 19.90
CA GLN A 22 0.58 7.28 19.96
C GLN A 22 0.94 6.99 18.51
N ALA A 23 1.97 7.64 18.00
CA ALA A 23 2.52 7.34 16.69
C ALA A 23 3.23 5.99 16.83
N TRP A 24 2.44 4.92 16.75
CA TRP A 24 3.00 3.58 16.62
C TRP A 24 3.74 3.56 15.28
N ALA A 25 5.01 3.16 15.32
CA ALA A 25 5.74 2.88 14.10
C ALA A 25 4.99 1.78 13.35
N LEU A 26 4.67 2.03 12.08
CA LEU A 26 4.05 1.03 11.22
C LEU A 26 4.98 -0.18 11.14
N GLN A 27 4.49 -1.36 11.49
CA GLN A 27 5.23 -2.60 11.34
C GLN A 27 4.54 -3.50 10.33
N VAL A 28 5.37 -4.16 9.53
CA VAL A 28 4.93 -5.13 8.54
C VAL A 28 5.68 -6.44 8.69
N LYS A 29 5.05 -7.53 8.29
CA LYS A 29 5.66 -8.85 8.18
C LYS A 29 5.28 -9.46 6.85
N VAL A 30 6.25 -10.10 6.20
CA VAL A 30 6.04 -10.71 4.89
C VAL A 30 6.22 -12.21 5.00
N THR A 31 5.31 -12.95 4.41
CA THR A 31 5.39 -14.42 4.32
C THR A 31 5.03 -14.88 2.91
N ARG A 32 5.40 -16.11 2.55
CA ARG A 32 4.97 -16.75 1.31
C ARG A 32 4.10 -17.96 1.60
N VAL A 33 3.11 -18.19 0.76
CA VAL A 33 2.17 -19.31 0.89
C VAL A 33 2.26 -20.21 -0.36
N PRO A 34 2.53 -21.51 -0.22
CA PRO A 34 2.57 -22.42 -1.37
C PRO A 34 1.29 -22.34 -2.21
N GLY A 35 1.44 -22.35 -3.54
CA GLY A 35 0.33 -22.19 -4.48
C GLY A 35 0.02 -20.72 -4.86
N TYR A 36 0.78 -19.76 -4.34
CA TYR A 36 0.68 -18.32 -4.68
C TYR A 36 1.95 -17.79 -5.36
N TYR A 37 2.98 -18.62 -5.47
CA TYR A 37 4.26 -18.28 -6.06
C TYR A 37 4.95 -19.51 -6.66
N THR A 38 5.98 -19.28 -7.47
CA THR A 38 6.83 -20.35 -8.02
C THR A 38 8.21 -20.35 -7.35
N ASN A 39 8.71 -21.52 -6.96
CA ASN A 39 10.02 -21.65 -6.30
C ASN A 39 11.19 -21.32 -7.26
N ALA A 40 10.99 -21.46 -8.56
CA ALA A 40 12.07 -21.40 -9.56
C ALA A 40 12.54 -19.98 -9.92
N TYR A 41 11.75 -18.94 -9.64
CA TYR A 41 11.97 -17.61 -10.24
C TYR A 41 12.17 -16.47 -9.21
N GLY A 42 12.02 -16.75 -7.91
CA GLY A 42 12.20 -15.75 -6.85
C GLY A 42 11.06 -14.72 -6.68
N GLY A 43 10.10 -14.66 -7.62
CA GLY A 43 8.94 -13.76 -7.59
C GLY A 43 7.59 -14.44 -7.34
N GLY A 44 6.48 -13.69 -7.45
CA GLY A 44 5.10 -14.14 -7.25
C GLY A 44 4.40 -13.37 -6.13
N GLU A 45 3.29 -13.86 -5.62
CA GLU A 45 2.58 -13.19 -4.52
C GLU A 45 3.31 -13.39 -3.18
N PHE A 46 3.27 -12.32 -2.38
CA PHE A 46 3.69 -12.29 -1.00
C PHE A 46 2.50 -11.90 -0.12
N THR A 47 2.39 -12.54 1.04
CA THR A 47 1.40 -12.17 2.04
C THR A 47 2.00 -11.12 2.96
N LEU A 48 1.52 -9.89 2.84
CA LEU A 48 1.88 -8.76 3.69
C LEU A 48 0.90 -8.65 4.86
N TRP A 49 1.46 -8.64 6.05
CA TRP A 49 0.77 -8.38 7.30
C TRP A 49 1.18 -7.01 7.79
N SER A 50 0.23 -6.27 8.38
CA SER A 50 0.46 -4.95 8.96
C SER A 50 -0.12 -4.89 10.37
N THR A 51 0.49 -4.08 11.23
CA THR A 51 -0.11 -3.68 12.51
C THR A 51 -1.33 -2.78 12.30
N ASP A 52 -1.47 -2.17 11.12
CA ASP A 52 -2.68 -1.49 10.70
C ASP A 52 -3.65 -2.49 10.06
N SER A 53 -4.66 -2.92 10.82
CA SER A 53 -5.67 -3.87 10.36
C SER A 53 -6.60 -3.31 9.30
N THR A 54 -6.59 -1.99 9.03
CA THR A 54 -7.51 -1.36 8.08
C THR A 54 -7.13 -1.60 6.63
N TRP A 55 -5.88 -1.99 6.35
CA TRP A 55 -5.38 -2.18 4.98
C TRP A 55 -6.14 -3.26 4.22
N THR A 56 -6.64 -4.28 4.91
CA THR A 56 -7.37 -5.40 4.28
C THR A 56 -8.83 -5.08 3.99
N ASN A 57 -9.40 -4.03 4.59
CA ASN A 57 -10.84 -3.70 4.51
C ASN A 57 -11.33 -3.41 3.08
N HIS A 58 -10.42 -3.06 2.19
CA HIS A 58 -10.74 -2.61 0.83
C HIS A 58 -10.21 -3.57 -0.25
N TYR A 59 -9.59 -4.66 0.16
CA TYR A 59 -9.15 -5.72 -0.73
C TYR A 59 -10.29 -6.70 -0.98
N SER A 60 -10.34 -7.23 -2.19
CA SER A 60 -11.18 -8.39 -2.49
C SER A 60 -10.74 -9.58 -1.62
N PRO A 61 -11.67 -10.40 -1.10
CA PRO A 61 -11.30 -11.64 -0.40
C PRO A 61 -10.41 -12.56 -1.23
N LYS A 62 -10.46 -12.46 -2.57
CA LYS A 62 -9.59 -13.21 -3.48
C LYS A 62 -8.11 -12.80 -3.39
N ALA A 63 -7.83 -11.58 -2.97
CA ALA A 63 -6.50 -11.00 -2.80
C ALA A 63 -6.04 -11.00 -1.32
N LEU A 64 -6.74 -11.74 -0.45
CA LEU A 64 -6.40 -11.92 0.96
C LEU A 64 -6.06 -13.38 1.25
N VAL A 65 -5.07 -13.61 2.12
CA VAL A 65 -4.68 -14.95 2.60
C VAL A 65 -4.46 -14.91 4.09
N ASN A 66 -5.22 -15.70 4.83
CA ASN A 66 -5.16 -15.82 6.29
C ASN A 66 -5.31 -14.48 7.05
N GLY A 67 -5.85 -13.43 6.42
CA GLY A 67 -5.96 -12.08 7.01
C GLY A 67 -4.81 -11.14 6.66
N GLY A 68 -3.82 -11.58 5.88
CA GLY A 68 -2.85 -10.71 5.22
C GLY A 68 -3.26 -10.40 3.77
N LEU A 69 -2.88 -9.23 3.27
CA LEU A 69 -3.09 -8.86 1.88
C LEU A 69 -2.02 -9.47 0.98
N GLN A 70 -2.36 -9.77 -0.27
CA GLN A 70 -1.38 -10.20 -1.25
C GLN A 70 -0.73 -8.99 -1.95
N THR A 71 0.58 -9.04 -2.11
CA THR A 71 1.40 -8.01 -2.73
C THR A 71 2.50 -8.62 -3.59
N PHE A 72 3.25 -7.78 -4.29
CA PHE A 72 4.34 -8.12 -5.19
C PHE A 72 5.58 -7.29 -4.84
N CYS A 73 6.74 -7.82 -5.20
CA CYS A 73 7.99 -7.10 -5.14
C CYS A 73 7.98 -5.95 -6.15
N LEU A 74 8.53 -4.80 -5.78
CA LEU A 74 8.86 -3.75 -6.75
C LEU A 74 10.23 -3.96 -7.35
N GLU A 75 11.17 -4.46 -6.56
CA GLU A 75 12.58 -4.49 -6.91
C GLU A 75 13.05 -5.94 -7.09
N ARG A 76 14.06 -6.17 -7.93
CA ARG A 76 14.76 -7.46 -8.03
C ARG A 76 16.05 -7.41 -7.23
N GLY A 77 16.50 -8.58 -6.75
CA GLY A 77 17.79 -8.69 -6.06
C GLY A 77 17.78 -8.28 -4.59
N GLU A 78 16.67 -7.71 -4.11
CA GLU A 78 16.50 -7.35 -2.71
C GLU A 78 16.02 -8.53 -1.85
N ARG A 79 16.43 -8.51 -0.58
CA ARG A 79 16.07 -9.55 0.39
C ARG A 79 14.74 -9.22 1.04
N MET A 80 13.92 -10.25 1.23
CA MET A 80 12.74 -10.14 2.09
C MET A 80 13.16 -9.85 3.54
N PRO A 81 12.39 -9.05 4.28
CA PRO A 81 12.58 -8.91 5.71
C PRO A 81 12.23 -10.21 6.44
N GLU A 82 12.97 -10.50 7.51
CA GLU A 82 12.68 -11.61 8.41
C GLU A 82 11.84 -11.11 9.59
N GLY A 83 10.69 -11.74 9.84
CA GLY A 83 9.81 -11.36 10.95
C GLY A 83 9.11 -10.02 10.75
N TRP A 84 8.78 -9.36 11.86
CA TRP A 84 8.18 -8.03 11.86
C TRP A 84 9.27 -6.96 11.79
N VAL A 85 9.10 -6.01 10.88
CA VAL A 85 10.02 -4.89 10.67
C VAL A 85 9.23 -3.59 10.58
N SER A 86 9.84 -2.48 10.98
CA SER A 86 9.26 -1.15 10.74
C SER A 86 9.24 -0.85 9.24
N ALA A 87 8.25 -0.10 8.78
CA ALA A 87 8.16 0.33 7.39
C ALA A 87 7.62 1.74 7.27
N ASP A 88 8.05 2.45 6.23
CA ASP A 88 7.44 3.71 5.81
C ASP A 88 6.59 3.51 4.56
N LEU A 89 5.59 4.36 4.43
CA LEU A 89 4.76 4.45 3.22
C LEU A 89 5.23 5.64 2.38
N GLY A 90 5.43 5.41 1.09
CA GLY A 90 5.80 6.44 0.12
C GLY A 90 5.14 6.21 -1.24
N THR A 91 5.42 7.07 -2.20
CA THR A 91 4.99 6.90 -3.60
C THR A 91 6.10 6.30 -4.48
N ALA A 92 7.22 5.94 -3.88
CA ALA A 92 8.43 5.50 -4.55
C ALA A 92 9.18 4.49 -3.67
N ALA A 93 9.92 3.60 -4.33
CA ALA A 93 10.94 2.79 -3.67
C ALA A 93 12.14 3.67 -3.35
N VAL A 94 12.71 3.55 -2.15
CA VAL A 94 13.73 4.50 -1.66
C VAL A 94 15.13 3.89 -1.63
N LEU A 95 15.25 2.58 -1.42
CA LEU A 95 16.55 1.93 -1.15
C LEU A 95 17.11 1.07 -2.31
N GLY A 96 16.36 0.91 -3.40
CA GLY A 96 16.87 0.60 -4.74
C GLY A 96 17.03 -0.89 -5.06
N GLY A 97 16.51 -1.28 -6.24
CA GLY A 97 16.73 -2.58 -6.89
C GLY A 97 17.89 -2.59 -7.89
N TYR A 98 17.73 -3.34 -9.00
CA TYR A 98 18.68 -3.33 -10.11
C TYR A 98 18.56 -2.08 -10.99
N GLY A 99 17.42 -1.36 -10.94
CA GLY A 99 17.09 -0.20 -11.78
C GLY A 99 16.40 0.93 -11.01
N GLY A 100 15.62 1.77 -11.71
CA GLY A 100 14.66 2.70 -11.08
C GLY A 100 15.17 4.05 -10.54
N GLY A 101 16.42 4.14 -10.11
CA GLY A 101 16.92 5.34 -9.41
C GLY A 101 16.54 5.34 -7.93
N SER A 102 16.76 6.45 -7.22
CA SER A 102 16.46 6.55 -5.78
C SER A 102 16.13 8.01 -5.42
N PRO A 103 14.87 8.34 -5.06
CA PRO A 103 13.70 7.45 -5.04
C PRO A 103 13.24 7.06 -6.47
N ASP A 104 12.69 5.85 -6.61
CA ASP A 104 12.10 5.29 -7.84
C ASP A 104 10.55 5.27 -7.75
N PRO A 105 9.85 6.26 -8.36
CA PRO A 105 8.39 6.30 -8.34
C PRO A 105 7.79 5.16 -9.14
N ILE A 106 6.77 4.50 -8.58
CA ILE A 106 6.13 3.39 -9.29
C ILE A 106 5.53 3.84 -10.62
N SER A 107 5.51 2.98 -11.62
CA SER A 107 4.86 3.28 -12.89
C SER A 107 3.32 3.31 -12.81
N ILE A 108 2.67 4.07 -13.70
CA ILE A 108 1.21 4.10 -13.85
C ILE A 108 0.65 2.73 -14.24
N GLY A 109 1.41 1.95 -15.02
CA GLY A 109 1.06 0.59 -15.40
C GLY A 109 0.99 -0.33 -14.18
N THR A 110 2.00 -0.28 -13.30
CA THR A 110 2.03 -1.07 -12.06
C THR A 110 0.91 -0.65 -11.12
N ALA A 111 0.69 0.66 -10.94
CA ALA A 111 -0.40 1.17 -10.12
C ALA A 111 -1.77 0.66 -10.59
N TRP A 112 -2.03 0.70 -11.90
CA TRP A 112 -3.29 0.22 -12.46
C TRP A 112 -3.44 -1.31 -12.34
N LEU A 113 -2.42 -2.08 -12.70
CA LEU A 113 -2.45 -3.55 -12.59
C LEU A 113 -2.68 -3.99 -11.14
N TYR A 114 -1.95 -3.39 -10.19
CA TYR A 114 -2.05 -3.77 -8.79
C TYR A 114 -3.42 -3.40 -8.20
N LYS A 115 -3.99 -2.26 -8.57
CA LYS A 115 -5.38 -1.93 -8.21
C LYS A 115 -6.35 -3.01 -8.69
N GLN A 116 -6.29 -3.38 -9.97
CA GLN A 116 -7.20 -4.39 -10.51
C GLN A 116 -7.00 -5.75 -9.81
N PHE A 117 -5.74 -6.09 -9.49
CA PHE A 117 -5.42 -7.28 -8.72
C PHE A 117 -6.08 -7.24 -7.34
N ALA A 118 -5.88 -6.16 -6.58
CA ALA A 118 -6.38 -5.97 -5.22
C ALA A 118 -7.92 -5.98 -5.16
N GLU A 119 -8.58 -5.42 -6.17
CA GLU A 119 -10.04 -5.45 -6.33
C GLU A 119 -10.60 -6.80 -6.78
N GLY A 120 -9.74 -7.77 -7.12
CA GLY A 120 -10.16 -9.10 -7.54
C GLY A 120 -10.76 -9.16 -8.94
N ASN A 121 -10.42 -8.19 -9.80
CA ASN A 121 -11.00 -8.00 -11.14
C ASN A 121 -9.95 -7.98 -12.27
N LEU A 122 -8.68 -8.29 -11.99
CA LEU A 122 -7.61 -8.31 -12.99
C LEU A 122 -7.85 -9.40 -14.06
N PRO A 123 -8.08 -9.03 -15.33
CA PRO A 123 -8.30 -10.01 -16.39
C PRO A 123 -7.07 -10.89 -16.60
N GLY A 124 -7.29 -12.20 -16.79
CA GLY A 124 -6.22 -13.18 -16.99
C GLY A 124 -5.50 -13.63 -15.72
N TYR A 125 -5.85 -13.09 -14.55
CA TYR A 125 -5.32 -13.56 -13.27
C TYR A 125 -6.14 -14.73 -12.71
N ASP A 126 -5.47 -15.82 -12.33
CA ASP A 126 -6.13 -16.92 -11.62
C ASP A 126 -6.12 -16.64 -10.11
N TYR A 127 -7.30 -16.43 -9.54
CA TYR A 127 -7.45 -16.19 -8.11
C TYR A 127 -7.65 -17.47 -7.30
N ASN A 128 -7.72 -18.65 -7.94
CA ASN A 128 -7.87 -19.91 -7.22
C ASN A 128 -6.50 -20.41 -6.75
N PRO A 129 -6.31 -20.70 -5.45
CA PRO A 129 -5.02 -21.17 -4.94
C PRO A 129 -4.54 -22.43 -5.67
N GLY A 130 -3.30 -22.43 -6.19
CA GLY A 130 -2.75 -23.57 -6.92
C GLY A 130 -1.74 -23.18 -8.01
N ALA A 131 -1.45 -24.14 -8.90
CA ALA A 131 -0.44 -23.94 -9.95
C ALA A 131 -0.83 -22.82 -10.95
N GLY A 132 -2.12 -22.65 -11.22
CA GLY A 132 -2.64 -21.59 -12.09
C GLY A 132 -2.36 -20.21 -11.49
N ARG A 133 -2.76 -19.97 -10.24
CA ARG A 133 -2.46 -18.73 -9.51
C ARG A 133 -0.97 -18.46 -9.38
N ALA A 134 -0.16 -19.45 -9.04
CA ALA A 134 1.30 -19.29 -9.01
C ALA A 134 1.88 -18.87 -10.38
N THR A 135 1.31 -19.39 -11.47
CA THR A 135 1.71 -19.04 -12.84
C THR A 135 1.30 -17.61 -13.20
N SER A 136 0.05 -17.22 -12.94
CA SER A 136 -0.40 -15.85 -13.19
C SER A 136 0.30 -14.83 -12.28
N ALA A 137 0.56 -15.18 -11.01
CA ALA A 137 1.35 -14.37 -10.09
C ALA A 137 2.75 -14.08 -10.62
N ARG A 138 3.41 -15.10 -11.17
CA ARG A 138 4.72 -14.94 -11.80
C ARG A 138 4.64 -14.00 -13.01
N ALA A 139 3.68 -14.20 -13.90
CA ALA A 139 3.53 -13.35 -15.08
C ALA A 139 3.24 -11.89 -14.70
N LEU A 140 2.46 -11.65 -13.65
CA LEU A 140 2.21 -10.31 -13.13
C LEU A 140 3.49 -9.70 -12.53
N GLN A 141 4.22 -10.46 -11.71
CA GLN A 141 5.50 -10.02 -11.13
C GLN A 141 6.53 -9.65 -12.20
N GLU A 142 6.63 -10.44 -13.28
CA GLU A 142 7.50 -10.15 -14.42
C GLU A 142 7.09 -8.86 -15.16
N THR A 143 5.79 -8.58 -15.23
CA THR A 143 5.30 -7.33 -15.83
C THR A 143 5.62 -6.14 -14.95
N ILE A 144 5.42 -6.25 -13.62
CA ILE A 144 5.78 -5.20 -12.65
C ILE A 144 7.26 -4.88 -12.77
N TRP A 145 8.14 -5.88 -12.70
CA TRP A 145 9.59 -5.64 -12.82
C TRP A 145 10.00 -5.03 -14.16
N TRP A 146 9.30 -5.32 -15.26
CA TRP A 146 9.59 -4.64 -16.51
C TRP A 146 9.18 -3.17 -16.49
N LEU A 147 8.01 -2.87 -15.92
CA LEU A 147 7.50 -1.50 -15.80
C LEU A 147 8.34 -0.64 -14.85
N GLU A 148 8.92 -1.24 -13.82
CA GLU A 148 9.84 -0.59 -12.87
C GLU A 148 11.32 -0.69 -13.29
N HIS A 149 11.61 -1.03 -14.56
CA HIS A 149 12.96 -1.10 -15.11
C HIS A 149 13.94 -2.09 -14.41
N GLU A 150 13.41 -3.08 -13.70
CA GLU A 150 14.16 -4.13 -13.01
C GLU A 150 14.51 -5.32 -13.91
N GLN A 151 13.90 -5.40 -15.09
CA GLN A 151 14.23 -6.38 -16.12
C GLN A 151 13.80 -5.95 -17.53
N ASN A 152 14.22 -6.75 -18.52
CA ASN A 152 13.75 -6.63 -19.90
C ASN A 152 12.28 -7.04 -20.03
N ASP A 153 11.64 -6.59 -21.12
CA ASP A 153 10.26 -6.93 -21.49
C ASP A 153 10.01 -8.45 -21.38
N PRO A 154 8.98 -8.91 -20.63
CA PRO A 154 8.67 -10.32 -20.43
C PRO A 154 8.13 -11.02 -21.69
N GLY A 155 7.90 -10.28 -22.77
CA GLY A 155 7.54 -10.80 -24.08
C GLY A 155 6.03 -10.88 -24.34
N PRO A 156 5.63 -11.07 -25.61
CA PRO A 156 4.25 -10.92 -26.07
C PRO A 156 3.30 -12.02 -25.56
N THR A 157 3.81 -13.10 -24.98
CA THR A 157 3.00 -14.16 -24.37
C THR A 157 2.52 -13.80 -22.97
N ASN A 158 3.09 -12.77 -22.33
CA ASN A 158 2.66 -12.33 -21.02
C ASN A 158 1.34 -11.53 -21.12
N PRO A 159 0.23 -12.01 -20.54
CA PRO A 159 -1.07 -11.36 -20.70
C PRO A 159 -1.12 -9.97 -20.06
N PHE A 160 -0.42 -9.76 -18.93
CA PHE A 160 -0.48 -8.50 -18.19
C PHE A 160 0.30 -7.38 -18.89
N ARG A 161 1.44 -7.72 -19.50
CA ARG A 161 2.16 -6.83 -20.44
C ARG A 161 1.24 -6.32 -21.54
N ASN A 162 0.50 -7.22 -22.20
CA ASN A 162 -0.41 -6.81 -23.28
C ASN A 162 -1.59 -5.99 -22.76
N LEU A 163 -2.10 -6.28 -21.56
CA LEU A 163 -3.15 -5.48 -20.92
C LEU A 163 -2.70 -4.02 -20.68
N VAL A 164 -1.50 -3.79 -20.14
CA VAL A 164 -1.02 -2.43 -19.89
C VAL A 164 -0.71 -1.66 -21.17
N LEU A 165 -0.15 -2.32 -22.18
CA LEU A 165 0.13 -1.68 -23.48
C LEU A 165 -1.16 -1.33 -24.25
N ASN A 166 -2.24 -2.08 -24.05
CA ASN A 166 -3.54 -1.73 -24.61
C ASN A 166 -4.24 -0.60 -23.82
N LYS A 167 -3.84 -0.40 -22.56
CA LYS A 167 -4.47 0.57 -21.65
C LYS A 167 -3.81 1.95 -21.70
N PHE A 168 -2.50 2.00 -21.92
CA PHE A 168 -1.70 3.22 -21.85
C PHE A 168 -0.78 3.35 -23.06
N ASP A 169 -0.65 4.57 -23.59
CA ASP A 169 0.34 4.89 -24.63
C ASP A 169 1.78 4.70 -24.12
N ASP A 170 1.99 4.98 -22.84
CA ASP A 170 3.25 4.77 -22.12
C ASP A 170 2.95 4.32 -20.69
N PRO A 171 2.99 3.00 -20.41
CA PRO A 171 2.70 2.47 -19.09
C PRO A 171 3.84 2.65 -18.09
N SER A 172 5.04 3.03 -18.54
CA SER A 172 6.23 3.25 -17.68
C SER A 172 6.29 4.65 -17.06
N LYS A 173 5.40 5.57 -17.45
CA LYS A 173 5.34 6.90 -16.83
C LYS A 173 5.09 6.79 -15.34
N ASN A 174 5.78 7.64 -14.58
CA ASN A 174 5.60 7.74 -13.13
C ASN A 174 4.11 7.91 -12.79
N TYR A 175 3.63 7.04 -11.92
CA TYR A 175 2.37 7.24 -11.24
C TYR A 175 2.50 8.49 -10.37
N THR A 176 1.64 9.45 -10.65
CA THR A 176 1.42 10.58 -9.76
C THR A 176 0.13 10.28 -9.01
N ASP A 177 0.06 10.62 -7.72
CA ASP A 177 -1.13 10.47 -6.84
C ASP A 177 -2.33 11.36 -7.30
N VAL A 178 -2.48 11.61 -8.61
CA VAL A 178 -3.45 12.54 -9.22
C VAL A 178 -4.80 11.92 -9.53
N ASN A 179 -5.04 10.64 -9.18
CA ASN A 179 -6.35 10.02 -9.35
C ASN A 179 -7.16 10.14 -8.05
N PRO A 180 -8.27 10.89 -8.01
CA PRO A 180 -9.02 11.16 -6.77
C PRO A 180 -9.76 9.93 -6.19
N ASN A 181 -9.65 8.75 -6.80
CA ASN A 181 -10.46 7.59 -6.44
C ASN A 181 -9.66 6.46 -5.78
N PHE A 182 -8.33 6.46 -5.88
CA PHE A 182 -7.50 5.42 -5.28
C PHE A 182 -6.03 5.82 -5.23
N ARG A 183 -5.36 5.32 -4.19
CA ARG A 183 -3.94 5.49 -3.98
C ARG A 183 -3.22 4.16 -4.06
N ILE A 184 -2.10 4.16 -4.78
CA ILE A 184 -1.12 3.08 -4.74
C ILE A 184 0.12 3.61 -4.06
N LEU A 185 0.53 2.94 -2.99
CA LEU A 185 1.69 3.28 -2.18
C LEU A 185 2.74 2.19 -2.27
N VAL A 186 3.95 2.58 -1.91
CA VAL A 186 5.10 1.72 -1.69
C VAL A 186 5.31 1.56 -0.19
N VAL A 187 5.35 0.31 0.27
CA VAL A 187 5.78 -0.07 1.61
C VAL A 187 7.29 -0.29 1.52
N ASN A 188 8.04 0.57 2.20
CA ASN A 188 9.50 0.53 2.28
C ASN A 188 9.91 0.02 3.68
N PRO A 189 10.26 -1.27 3.85
CA PRO A 189 10.70 -1.78 5.13
C PRO A 189 12.08 -1.23 5.52
N TRP A 190 12.20 -0.75 6.75
CA TRP A 190 13.47 -0.29 7.31
C TRP A 190 14.20 -1.42 8.02
N VAL A 191 15.52 -1.32 8.01
CA VAL A 191 16.39 -2.09 8.91
C VAL A 191 17.11 -1.12 9.83
N ASN A 192 17.14 -1.46 11.11
CA ASN A 192 18.02 -0.81 12.07
C ASN A 192 19.50 -1.18 11.89
N ASP A 193 19.85 -1.96 10.84
CA ASP A 193 21.18 -2.51 10.62
C ASP A 193 21.63 -2.29 9.15
N PRO A 194 22.58 -1.37 8.91
CA PRO A 194 23.16 -1.12 7.59
C PRO A 194 23.84 -2.34 6.95
N ALA A 195 24.22 -3.37 7.75
CA ALA A 195 24.85 -4.58 7.24
C ALA A 195 23.87 -5.54 6.53
N GLN A 196 22.55 -5.33 6.67
CA GLN A 196 21.53 -6.22 6.11
C GLN A 196 21.07 -5.87 4.70
N GLY A 197 21.61 -4.79 4.11
CA GLY A 197 21.30 -4.33 2.76
C GLY A 197 19.89 -3.76 2.60
N ALA A 198 19.56 -3.33 1.39
CA ALA A 198 18.22 -2.88 1.02
C ALA A 198 17.20 -4.03 1.16
N LYS A 199 15.99 -3.69 1.63
CA LYS A 199 14.91 -4.64 1.85
C LYS A 199 13.84 -4.43 0.80
N GLN A 200 13.32 -5.55 0.32
CA GLN A 200 12.27 -5.62 -0.69
C GLN A 200 11.14 -4.61 -0.42
N SER A 201 10.94 -3.68 -1.35
CA SER A 201 9.78 -2.79 -1.37
C SER A 201 8.54 -3.50 -1.92
N TYR A 202 7.35 -3.15 -1.39
CA TYR A 202 6.08 -3.79 -1.76
C TYR A 202 5.02 -2.78 -2.18
N VAL A 203 4.08 -3.21 -3.03
CA VAL A 203 2.96 -2.37 -3.46
C VAL A 203 1.76 -2.49 -2.52
N LEU A 204 1.11 -1.38 -2.19
CA LEU A 204 -0.06 -1.30 -1.32
C LEU A 204 -1.18 -0.47 -1.98
N TYR A 205 -2.40 -0.95 -1.88
CA TYR A 205 -3.60 -0.26 -2.36
C TYR A 205 -4.37 0.28 -1.17
N LEU A 206 -4.59 1.59 -1.15
CA LEU A 206 -5.46 2.25 -0.18
C LEU A 206 -6.56 3.02 -0.92
N PRO A 207 -7.81 2.98 -0.47
CA PRO A 207 -8.81 3.88 -0.99
C PRO A 207 -8.45 5.32 -0.60
N ASP A 208 -8.67 6.26 -1.52
CA ASP A 208 -8.44 7.67 -1.20
C ASP A 208 -9.50 8.21 -0.24
N GLY A 209 -9.06 8.68 0.93
CA GLY A 209 -9.59 9.87 1.59
C GLY A 209 -11.00 9.83 2.21
N GLY A 210 -11.75 8.72 2.17
CA GLY A 210 -13.07 8.65 2.83
C GLY A 210 -13.02 9.04 4.33
N MET A 211 -11.92 8.69 4.99
CA MET A 211 -11.66 9.08 6.39
C MET A 211 -11.31 10.57 6.54
N THR A 212 -10.61 11.19 5.58
CA THR A 212 -10.33 12.63 5.60
C THR A 212 -11.62 13.45 5.48
N LEU A 213 -12.54 13.04 4.59
CA LEU A 213 -13.86 13.68 4.47
C LEU A 213 -14.73 13.44 5.71
N THR A 214 -14.62 12.27 6.34
CA THR A 214 -15.34 11.97 7.58
C THR A 214 -14.80 12.78 8.76
N LEU A 215 -13.48 12.92 8.88
CA LEU A 215 -12.82 13.75 9.89
C LEU A 215 -13.09 15.24 9.65
N LEU A 216 -13.01 15.70 8.41
CA LEU A 216 -13.37 17.07 8.05
C LEU A 216 -14.86 17.35 8.32
N GLY A 217 -15.74 16.43 7.95
CA GLY A 217 -17.17 16.48 8.23
C GLY A 217 -17.46 16.49 9.73
N GLY A 218 -16.79 15.64 10.51
CA GLY A 218 -16.88 15.62 11.97
C GLY A 218 -16.39 16.91 12.62
N CYS A 219 -15.26 17.46 12.16
CA CYS A 219 -14.72 18.74 12.61
C CYS A 219 -15.68 19.91 12.31
N LEU A 220 -16.26 19.96 11.11
CA LEU A 220 -17.22 20.99 10.72
C LEU A 220 -18.55 20.88 11.47
N LEU A 221 -19.03 19.67 11.73
CA LEU A 221 -20.20 19.43 12.59
C LEU A 221 -19.93 19.86 14.03
N GLY A 222 -18.75 19.54 14.57
CA GLY A 222 -18.31 19.99 15.89
C GLY A 222 -18.30 21.51 16.02
N LEU A 223 -17.69 22.22 15.05
CA LEU A 223 -17.69 23.68 14.99
C LEU A 223 -19.11 24.28 14.85
N GLY A 224 -19.97 23.64 14.04
CA GLY A 224 -21.36 24.04 13.87
C GLY A 224 -22.20 23.93 15.15
N MET A 225 -21.94 22.92 15.98
CA MET A 225 -22.60 22.74 17.27
C MET A 225 -22.12 23.77 18.32
N VAL A 226 -20.83 24.12 18.33
CA VAL A 226 -20.28 25.16 19.21
C VAL A 226 -20.84 26.54 18.88
N ARG A 227 -20.97 26.89 17.59
CA ARG A 227 -21.53 28.17 17.14
C ARG A 227 -22.99 28.38 17.55
N ARG A 228 -23.78 27.33 17.78
CA ARG A 228 -25.18 27.45 18.22
C ARG A 228 -25.35 27.70 19.72
N ARG A 229 -24.26 27.68 20.49
CA ARG A 229 -24.25 27.88 21.96
C ARG A 229 -23.57 29.17 22.42
N ILE A 230 -23.07 29.98 21.49
CA ILE A 230 -22.54 31.34 21.70
C ILE A 230 -23.51 32.30 21.00
#